data_AF-A0A835WRJ0-F1
#
_entry.id   AF-A0A835WRJ0-F1
#
_cell.length_a   1.000
_cell.length_b   1.000
_cell.length_c   1.000
_cell.angle_alpha   90.00
_cell.angle_beta   90.00
_cell.angle_gamma   90.00
#
_symmetry.space_group_name_H-M   'P 1'
#
loop_
_entity.id
_entity.type
_entity.pdbx_description
1 polymer ?
#
loop_
_entity_poly.entity_id
_entity_poly.type
_entity_poly.pdbx_seq_one_letter_code
_entity_poly.pdbx_strand_id
1 'polypeptide(L)'
;MAPASVVTVPSGAPSSTTVHNLPIKLAGNQAIESLEGHFDPRPRDDGSAGLEAFLRGRVLRGSDVQLPTGYRGLLLRSAPGAQDSSDACERSWVAAATFDRFTAWNHDTAPAPSDPVRRALEWCTLAKQVHAAVTPDEVEEEIKRMAEEAAAS
;
A
#
# COMPACT_ATOMS: atom_id res chain seq x y z
N MET A 1 -20.86 20.07 -9.78
CA MET A 1 -19.44 19.77 -10.03
C MET A 1 -18.97 18.95 -8.85
N ALA A 2 -18.58 17.69 -9.04
CA ALA A 2 -18.11 16.87 -7.93
C ALA A 2 -16.77 17.45 -7.43
N PRO A 3 -16.55 17.55 -6.12
CA PRO A 3 -15.28 18.04 -5.61
C PRO A 3 -14.14 17.11 -6.00
N ALA A 4 -13.17 17.63 -6.74
CA ALA A 4 -11.98 16.90 -7.11
C ALA A 4 -10.89 17.15 -6.06
N SER A 5 -10.57 16.14 -5.26
CA SER A 5 -9.34 16.19 -4.47
C SER A 5 -8.14 16.12 -5.41
N VAL A 6 -7.26 17.12 -5.34
CA VAL A 6 -6.07 17.19 -6.18
C VAL A 6 -4.88 16.64 -5.41
N VAL A 7 -4.19 15.66 -6.00
CA VAL A 7 -2.93 15.12 -5.48
C VAL A 7 -1.79 15.61 -6.37
N THR A 8 -0.88 16.39 -5.80
CA THR A 8 0.32 16.88 -6.50
C THR A 8 1.51 16.01 -6.14
N VAL A 9 2.15 15.40 -7.14
CA VAL A 9 3.41 14.66 -6.98
C VAL A 9 4.56 15.53 -7.53
N PRO A 10 5.32 16.23 -6.67
CA PRO A 10 6.41 17.05 -7.15
C PRO A 10 7.53 16.19 -7.74
N SER A 11 8.11 16.63 -8.86
CA SER A 11 9.19 15.94 -9.58
C SER A 11 10.43 15.65 -8.71
N GLY A 12 10.64 16.44 -7.65
CA GLY A 12 11.74 16.28 -6.69
C GLY A 12 11.38 15.53 -5.40
N ALA A 13 10.23 14.88 -5.29
CA ALA A 13 9.90 14.11 -4.09
C ALA A 13 10.90 12.95 -3.90
N PRO A 14 11.43 12.73 -2.68
CA PRO A 14 12.36 11.64 -2.41
C PRO A 14 11.73 10.30 -2.83
N SER A 15 12.46 9.58 -3.68
CA SER A 15 11.97 8.39 -4.38
C SER A 15 12.20 7.09 -3.61
N SER A 16 12.89 7.15 -2.46
CA SER A 16 13.25 5.99 -1.65
C SER A 16 13.16 6.37 -0.17
N THR A 17 11.95 6.32 0.38
CA THR A 17 11.73 6.43 1.83
C THR A 17 11.50 5.04 2.40
N THR A 18 12.20 4.73 3.49
CA THR A 18 11.96 3.50 4.24
C THR A 18 10.63 3.61 5.00
N VAL A 19 9.72 2.66 4.76
CA VAL A 19 8.41 2.61 5.40
C VAL A 19 8.28 1.32 6.19
N HIS A 20 7.82 1.42 7.44
CA HIS A 20 7.59 0.29 8.32
C HIS A 20 6.11 0.21 8.71
N ASN A 21 5.49 -0.95 8.48
CA ASN A 21 4.15 -1.26 8.98
C ASN A 21 4.30 -2.08 10.26
N LEU A 22 4.09 -1.42 11.41
CA LEU A 22 4.27 -2.02 12.73
C LEU A 22 2.96 -2.63 13.26
N PRO A 23 3.00 -3.76 13.97
CA PRO A 23 1.83 -4.42 14.56
C PRO A 23 1.41 -3.76 15.88
N ILE A 24 1.49 -2.43 15.95
CA ILE A 24 1.17 -1.63 17.14
C ILE A 24 0.44 -0.34 16.75
N LYS A 25 -0.38 0.17 17.66
CA LYS A 25 -0.99 1.49 17.53
C LYS A 25 -0.17 2.50 18.35
N LEU A 26 0.35 3.52 17.68
CA LEU A 26 0.95 4.68 18.33
C LEU A 26 -0.15 5.68 18.69
N ALA A 27 -0.08 6.25 19.90
CA ALA A 27 -1.08 7.19 20.40
C ALA A 27 -0.92 8.60 19.79
N GLY A 28 0.29 8.97 19.40
CA GLY A 28 0.61 10.27 18.81
C GLY A 28 1.15 10.14 17.40
N ASN A 29 0.89 11.17 16.58
CA ASN A 29 1.48 11.35 15.26
C ASN A 29 2.49 12.50 15.32
N GLN A 30 3.63 12.26 15.98
CA GLN A 30 4.67 13.25 16.20
C GLN A 30 5.89 12.91 15.34
N ALA A 31 6.55 13.95 14.82
CA ALA A 31 7.87 13.80 14.25
C ALA A 31 8.87 13.40 15.35
N ILE A 32 9.80 12.53 15.01
CA ILE A 32 10.89 12.10 15.89
C ILE A 32 12.19 12.59 15.28
N GLU A 33 13.11 13.09 16.10
CA GLU A 33 14.39 13.62 15.65
C GLU A 33 15.33 12.52 15.12
N SER A 34 15.36 11.36 15.78
CA SER A 34 16.11 10.19 15.32
C SER A 34 15.47 8.87 15.73
N LEU A 35 15.55 7.88 14.84
CA LEU A 35 15.14 6.50 15.06
C LEU A 35 16.33 5.60 15.46
N GLU A 36 17.56 6.09 15.25
CA GLU A 36 18.80 5.33 15.46
C GLU A 36 18.94 4.92 16.94
N GLY A 37 19.25 3.65 17.18
CA GLY A 37 19.40 3.10 18.52
C GLY A 37 18.09 2.84 19.27
N HIS A 38 16.94 3.26 18.71
CA HIS A 38 15.61 2.95 19.23
C HIS A 38 14.90 1.87 18.44
N PHE A 39 15.10 1.85 17.12
CA PHE A 39 14.54 0.83 16.24
C PHE A 39 15.53 0.53 15.11
N ASP A 40 16.30 -0.54 15.31
CA ASP A 40 17.32 -0.97 14.35
C ASP A 40 16.94 -2.34 13.77
N PRO A 41 16.25 -2.39 12.61
CA PRO A 41 16.04 -3.63 11.87
C PRO A 41 17.36 -4.29 11.48
N ARG A 42 17.52 -5.57 11.82
CA ARG A 42 18.71 -6.36 11.48
C ARG A 42 18.29 -7.67 10.80
N PRO A 43 19.15 -8.28 9.96
CA PRO A 43 18.94 -9.66 9.52
C PRO A 43 18.79 -10.59 10.72
N ARG A 44 18.00 -11.65 10.58
CA ARG A 44 17.80 -12.61 11.67
C ARG A 44 19.05 -13.46 11.89
N ASP A 45 19.48 -13.60 13.14
CA ASP A 45 20.65 -14.41 13.51
C ASP A 45 20.42 -15.92 13.34
N ASP A 46 19.16 -16.35 13.29
CA ASP A 46 18.75 -17.75 13.11
C ASP A 46 18.94 -18.27 11.66
N GLY A 47 19.46 -17.42 10.76
CA GLY A 47 19.67 -17.75 9.34
C GLY A 47 18.38 -17.82 8.51
N SER A 48 17.22 -17.55 9.12
CA SER A 48 15.97 -17.47 8.38
C SER A 48 15.84 -16.15 7.63
N ALA A 49 15.14 -16.18 6.49
CA ALA A 49 14.92 -14.99 5.69
C ALA A 49 14.06 -13.96 6.44
N GLY A 50 14.46 -12.69 6.34
CA GLY A 50 13.73 -11.56 6.91
C GLY A 50 14.54 -10.73 7.90
N LEU A 51 13.83 -9.89 8.64
CA LEU A 51 14.40 -8.94 9.59
C LEU A 51 13.91 -9.23 11.01
N GLU A 52 14.70 -8.84 11.99
CA GLU A 52 14.35 -8.78 13.41
C GLU A 52 14.58 -7.35 13.92
N ALA A 53 13.68 -6.87 14.76
CA ALA A 53 13.85 -5.62 15.49
C ALA A 53 13.18 -5.73 16.86
N PHE A 54 13.54 -4.83 17.77
CA PHE A 54 12.94 -4.77 19.10
C PHE A 54 12.19 -3.46 19.26
N LEU A 55 10.96 -3.54 19.78
CA LEU A 55 10.18 -2.34 20.09
C LEU A 55 9.53 -2.50 21.45
N ARG A 56 9.90 -1.62 22.39
CA ARG A 56 9.44 -1.67 23.80
C ARG A 56 9.66 -3.05 24.45
N GLY A 57 10.81 -3.66 24.17
CA GLY A 57 11.19 -4.98 24.71
C GLY A 57 10.48 -6.18 24.07
N ARG A 58 9.71 -5.99 23.00
CA ARG A 58 9.07 -7.08 22.24
C ARG A 58 9.82 -7.34 20.94
N VAL A 59 9.95 -8.61 20.58
CA VAL A 59 10.56 -9.04 19.32
C VAL A 59 9.56 -8.82 18.19
N LEU A 60 9.99 -8.11 17.16
CA LEU A 60 9.29 -7.98 15.90
C LEU A 60 10.02 -8.78 14.82
N ARG A 61 9.25 -9.52 14.03
CA ARG A 61 9.74 -10.22 12.85
C ARG A 61 9.24 -9.50 11.61
N GLY A 62 10.17 -9.09 10.76
CA GLY A 62 9.93 -8.25 9.60
C GLY A 62 10.15 -9.01 8.30
N SER A 63 9.42 -8.62 7.26
CA SER A 63 9.69 -9.05 5.89
C SER A 63 9.41 -7.91 4.93
N ASP A 64 10.24 -7.78 3.90
CA ASP A 64 10.01 -6.78 2.86
C ASP A 64 8.83 -7.19 1.97
N VAL A 65 7.99 -6.20 1.68
CA VAL A 65 6.81 -6.31 0.84
C VAL A 65 6.95 -5.35 -0.32
N GLN A 66 7.04 -5.89 -1.52
CA GLN A 66 7.03 -5.12 -2.77
C GLN A 66 5.60 -4.75 -3.13
N LEU A 67 5.40 -3.53 -3.64
CA LEU A 67 4.10 -3.14 -4.18
C LEU A 67 3.82 -3.87 -5.51
N PRO A 68 2.55 -4.14 -5.84
CA PRO A 68 2.20 -4.79 -7.10
C PRO A 68 2.66 -4.00 -8.33
N THR A 69 2.97 -4.70 -9.42
CA THR A 69 3.45 -4.08 -10.67
C THR A 69 2.50 -3.00 -11.18
N GLY A 70 3.07 -1.84 -11.52
CA GLY A 70 2.32 -0.67 -11.98
C GLY A 70 1.72 0.19 -10.85
N TYR A 71 2.02 -0.12 -9.59
CA TYR A 71 1.64 0.72 -8.44
C TYR A 71 2.85 1.42 -7.84
N ARG A 72 2.58 2.55 -7.18
CA ARG A 72 3.55 3.33 -6.41
C ARG A 72 2.90 3.80 -5.12
N GLY A 73 3.63 3.69 -4.02
CA GLY A 73 3.22 4.21 -2.72
C GLY A 73 3.51 5.71 -2.62
N LEU A 74 2.58 6.47 -2.05
CA LEU A 74 2.72 7.91 -1.82
C LEU A 74 2.52 8.20 -0.34
N LEU A 75 3.45 8.96 0.26
CA LEU A 75 3.24 9.58 1.57
C LEU A 75 2.67 10.97 1.35
N LEU A 76 1.41 11.17 1.70
CA LEU A 76 0.69 12.43 1.46
C LEU A 76 0.69 13.32 2.71
N ARG A 77 0.82 14.63 2.49
CA ARG A 77 0.58 15.67 3.50
C ARG A 77 -0.43 16.66 2.95
N SER A 78 -1.19 17.29 3.84
CA SER A 78 -2.08 18.38 3.46
C SER A 78 -1.27 19.51 2.83
N ALA A 79 -1.77 20.11 1.74
CA ALA A 79 -1.10 21.23 1.11
C ALA A 79 -1.09 22.46 2.05
N PRO A 80 -0.03 23.28 2.03
CA PRO A 80 -0.01 24.52 2.79
C PRO A 80 -1.14 25.44 2.30
N GLY A 81 -2.00 25.90 3.23
CA GLY A 81 -3.15 26.76 2.92
C GLY A 81 -4.47 26.03 2.68
N ALA A 82 -4.50 24.69 2.71
CA ALA A 82 -5.74 23.94 2.85
C ALA A 82 -6.29 24.15 4.27
N GLN A 83 -7.07 25.22 4.47
CA GLN A 83 -7.84 25.39 5.69
C GLN A 83 -8.87 24.26 5.80
N ASP A 84 -9.20 23.89 7.03
CA ASP A 84 -10.38 23.09 7.38
C ASP A 84 -11.66 23.89 7.08
N SER A 85 -11.82 24.37 5.85
CA SER A 85 -13.06 25.01 5.42
C SER A 85 -14.14 23.94 5.40
N SER A 86 -15.30 24.28 5.98
CA SER A 86 -16.49 23.43 6.00
C SER A 86 -17.05 23.13 4.61
N ASP A 87 -16.52 23.79 3.58
CA ASP A 87 -16.74 23.41 2.18
C ASP A 87 -15.87 22.20 1.86
N ALA A 88 -16.49 21.03 1.96
CA ALA A 88 -15.90 19.69 1.87
C ALA A 88 -15.16 19.35 0.55
N CYS A 89 -14.87 20.34 -0.29
CA CYS A 89 -14.75 20.20 -1.72
C CYS A 89 -13.36 20.46 -2.32
N GLU A 90 -12.41 21.04 -1.57
CA GLU A 90 -11.08 21.41 -2.12
C GLU A 90 -9.93 20.99 -1.21
N ARG A 91 -9.94 19.74 -0.74
CA ARG A 91 -8.77 19.17 -0.04
C ARG A 91 -7.67 18.84 -1.03
N SER A 92 -6.57 19.58 -0.95
CA SER A 92 -5.37 19.38 -1.76
C SER A 92 -4.30 18.66 -0.95
N TRP A 93 -3.66 17.67 -1.58
CA TRP A 93 -2.61 16.85 -0.99
C TRP A 93 -1.32 16.99 -1.79
N VAL A 94 -0.19 16.98 -1.09
CA VAL A 94 1.14 16.98 -1.70
C VAL A 94 1.87 15.70 -1.28
N ALA A 95 2.42 14.99 -2.26
CA ALA A 95 3.28 13.85 -1.99
C ALA A 95 4.60 14.32 -1.38
N ALA A 96 4.81 13.99 -0.12
CA ALA A 96 6.03 14.25 0.63
C ALA A 96 7.15 13.28 0.24
N ALA A 97 6.80 12.04 -0.07
CA ALA A 97 7.72 11.01 -0.51
C ALA A 97 6.98 9.93 -1.30
N THR A 98 7.76 9.10 -1.99
CA THR A 98 7.26 7.91 -2.66
C THR A 98 8.04 6.66 -2.24
N PHE A 99 7.40 5.50 -2.36
CA PHE A 99 8.01 4.22 -2.03
C PHE A 99 7.50 3.12 -2.98
N ASP A 100 8.34 2.13 -3.25
CA ASP A 100 8.07 0.94 -4.06
C ASP A 100 7.91 -0.33 -3.19
N ARG A 101 8.40 -0.26 -1.95
CA ARG A 101 8.36 -1.34 -0.96
C ARG A 101 8.16 -0.78 0.44
N PHE A 102 7.74 -1.65 1.37
CA PHE A 102 7.75 -1.37 2.79
C PHE A 102 8.04 -2.66 3.57
N THR A 103 8.49 -2.53 4.83
CA THR A 103 8.69 -3.69 5.70
C THR A 103 7.43 -3.91 6.53
N ALA A 104 6.82 -5.09 6.38
CA ALA A 104 5.73 -5.53 7.24
C ALA A 104 6.30 -6.24 8.46
N TRP A 105 5.77 -5.93 9.65
CA TRP A 105 6.22 -6.49 10.92
C TRP A 105 5.09 -7.20 11.67
N ASN A 106 5.40 -8.33 12.28
CA ASN A 106 4.52 -9.07 13.19
C ASN A 106 5.23 -9.32 14.54
N HIS A 107 4.47 -9.57 15.61
CA HIS A 107 5.03 -9.97 16.90
C HIS A 107 5.43 -11.44 16.87
N ASP A 108 6.67 -11.74 17.26
CA ASP A 108 7.24 -13.09 17.46
C ASP A 108 7.29 -14.01 16.22
N THR A 109 6.40 -13.85 15.25
CA THR A 109 6.23 -14.70 14.06
C THR A 109 6.51 -13.93 12.78
N ALA A 110 7.13 -14.60 11.81
CA ALA A 110 7.38 -13.99 10.51
C ALA A 110 6.06 -13.64 9.78
N PRO A 111 6.00 -12.53 9.05
CA PRO A 111 4.81 -12.20 8.26
C PRO A 111 4.50 -13.28 7.22
N ALA A 112 3.27 -13.77 7.24
CA ALA A 112 2.80 -14.86 6.39
C ALA A 112 2.10 -14.32 5.14
N PRO A 113 2.02 -15.09 4.03
CA PRO A 113 1.29 -14.68 2.84
C PRO A 113 -0.19 -14.35 3.10
N SER A 114 -0.79 -14.99 4.12
CA SER A 114 -2.18 -14.77 4.56
C SER A 114 -2.39 -13.50 5.38
N ASP A 115 -1.33 -12.74 5.70
CA ASP A 115 -1.46 -11.54 6.52
C ASP A 115 -2.35 -10.48 5.85
N PRO A 116 -3.18 -9.76 6.62
CA PRO A 116 -4.18 -8.83 6.06
C PRO A 116 -3.58 -7.79 5.12
N VAL A 117 -2.40 -7.26 5.46
CA VAL A 117 -1.71 -6.25 4.64
C VAL A 117 -1.27 -6.83 3.29
N ARG A 118 -0.80 -8.07 3.25
CA ARG A 118 -0.40 -8.75 2.01
C ARG A 118 -1.63 -9.09 1.16
N ARG A 119 -2.70 -9.62 1.79
CA ARG A 119 -3.99 -9.86 1.11
C ARG A 119 -4.59 -8.59 0.52
N ALA A 120 -4.47 -7.46 1.23
CA ALA A 120 -4.95 -6.17 0.74
C ALA A 120 -4.22 -5.72 -0.54
N LEU A 121 -2.94 -6.06 -0.73
CA LEU A 121 -2.22 -5.74 -1.97
C LEU A 121 -2.64 -6.61 -3.15
N GLU A 122 -3.14 -7.82 -2.90
CA GLU A 122 -3.66 -8.69 -3.97
C GLU A 122 -4.95 -8.14 -4.58
N TRP A 123 -5.72 -7.38 -3.78
CA TRP A 123 -6.89 -6.67 -4.28
C TRP A 123 -6.57 -5.77 -5.47
N CYS A 124 -5.38 -5.17 -5.52
CA CYS A 124 -4.96 -4.35 -6.65
C CYS A 124 -5.00 -5.12 -7.98
N THR A 125 -4.52 -6.37 -7.98
CA THR A 125 -4.54 -7.22 -9.18
C THR A 125 -5.96 -7.66 -9.53
N LEU A 126 -6.75 -8.04 -8.52
CA LEU A 126 -8.14 -8.46 -8.72
C LEU A 126 -9.01 -7.31 -9.25
N ALA A 127 -8.88 -6.11 -8.68
CA ALA A 127 -9.64 -4.92 -9.08
C ALA A 127 -9.37 -4.54 -10.54
N LYS A 128 -8.13 -4.71 -11.04
CA LYS A 128 -7.81 -4.50 -12.46
C LYS A 128 -8.63 -5.41 -13.38
N GLN A 129 -8.86 -6.66 -12.99
CA GLN A 129 -9.65 -7.61 -13.77
C GLN A 129 -11.15 -7.32 -13.66
N VAL A 130 -11.65 -7.06 -12.45
CA VAL A 130 -13.07 -6.78 -12.20
C VAL A 130 -13.54 -5.50 -12.90
N HIS A 131 -12.67 -4.48 -12.96
CA HIS A 131 -12.99 -3.19 -13.57
C HIS A 131 -12.42 -3.03 -14.99
N ALA A 132 -11.93 -4.12 -15.60
CA ALA A 132 -11.55 -4.09 -17.00
C ALA A 132 -12.77 -3.70 -17.85
N ALA A 133 -12.58 -2.79 -18.80
CA ALA A 133 -13.64 -2.39 -19.71
C ALA A 133 -14.03 -3.59 -20.57
N VAL A 134 -15.33 -3.90 -20.61
CA VAL A 134 -15.87 -4.94 -21.47
C VAL A 134 -16.17 -4.31 -22.83
N THR A 135 -15.59 -4.86 -23.90
CA THR A 135 -15.85 -4.39 -25.26
C THR A 135 -17.11 -5.04 -25.84
N PRO A 136 -17.84 -4.37 -26.75
CA PRO A 136 -19.00 -4.97 -27.42
C PRO A 136 -18.65 -6.28 -28.13
N ASP A 137 -17.48 -6.34 -28.78
CA ASP A 137 -17.00 -7.52 -29.51
C ASP A 137 -16.83 -8.73 -28.57
N GLU A 138 -16.31 -8.53 -27.36
CA GLU A 138 -16.18 -9.59 -26.35
C GLU A 138 -17.55 -10.11 -25.88
N VAL A 139 -18.54 -9.23 -25.79
CA VAL A 139 -19.92 -9.62 -25.44
C VAL A 139 -20.57 -10.42 -26.57
N GLU A 140 -20.37 -9.99 -27.82
CA GLU A 140 -20.91 -10.68 -29.00
C GLU A 140 -20.31 -12.09 -29.16
N GLU A 141 -18.99 -12.24 -29.00
CA GLU A 141 -18.32 -13.54 -29.03
C GLU A 141 -18.77 -14.45 -27.87
N GLU A 142 -19.00 -13.90 -26.68
CA GLU A 142 -19.49 -14.67 -25.54
C GLU A 142 -20.95 -15.13 -25.73
N ILE A 143 -21.82 -14.26 -26.27
CA ILE A 143 -23.20 -14.63 -26.63
C ILE A 143 -23.20 -15.75 -27.67
N LYS A 144 -22.31 -15.68 -28.66
CA LYS A 144 -22.16 -16.71 -29.68
C LYS A 144 -21.68 -18.04 -29.08
N ARG A 145 -20.69 -18.01 -28.18
CA ARG A 145 -20.22 -19.19 -27.44
C ARG A 145 -21.36 -19.86 -26.67
N MET A 146 -22.16 -19.09 -25.94
CA MET A 146 -23.30 -19.61 -25.19
C MET A 146 -24.37 -20.24 -26.10
N ALA A 147 -24.61 -19.66 -27.29
CA ALA A 147 -25.55 -20.20 -28.27
C ALA A 147 -25.06 -21.52 -28.89
N GLU A 148 -23.76 -21.64 -29.17
CA GLU A 148 -23.14 -22.87 -29.68
C GLU A 148 -23.16 -24.00 -28.64
N GLU A 149 -22.87 -23.69 -27.36
CA GLU A 149 -22.97 -24.66 -26.26
C GLU A 149 -24.41 -25.15 -26.04
N ALA A 150 -25.40 -24.27 -26.16
CA ALA A 150 -26.82 -24.63 -26.05
C ALA A 150 -27.31 -25.49 -27.23
N ALA A 151 -26.75 -25.30 -28.43
CA ALA A 151 -27.07 -26.12 -29.61
C ALA A 151 -26.40 -27.50 -29.60
N ALA A 152 -25.34 -27.67 -28.82
CA ALA A 152 -24.61 -28.93 -28.66
C ALA A 152 -25.16 -29.83 -27.53
N SER A 153 -26.10 -29.31 -26.72
CA SER A 153 -26.84 -30.04 -25.68
C SER A 153 -28.19 -30.56 -26.18
#